data_AF-A0A166I5I2-F1
#
_entry.id   AF-A0A166I5I2-F1
#
_cell.length_a   1.000
_cell.length_b   1.000
_cell.length_c   1.000
_cell.angle_alpha   90.00
_cell.angle_beta   90.00
_cell.angle_gamma   90.00
#
_symmetry.space_group_name_H-M   'P 1'
#
loop_
_entity.id
_entity.type
_entity.pdbx_description
1 polymer ?
#
loop_
_entity_poly.entity_id
_entity_poly.type
_entity_poly.pdbx_seq_one_letter_code
_entity_poly.pdbx_strand_id
1 'polypeptide(L)'
;MLCCSPPPQEETNDVAPVVSDFVVPKGLPQRPDTYKQAWTHEEQHILERLLAEIPEGAKNRWAKISQGMMGRRTPRQVASRVQKYFAKLKKFGVPDPGS
;
A
#
# COMPACT_ATOMS: atom_id res chain seq x y z
N MET A 1 45.07 11.59 17.82
CA MET A 1 45.48 10.22 18.21
C MET A 1 44.24 9.44 18.59
N LEU A 2 44.13 8.21 18.09
CA LEU A 2 43.22 7.13 18.49
C LEU A 2 43.35 6.86 20.03
N CYS A 3 42.45 6.20 20.77
CA CYS A 3 41.85 4.88 20.50
C CYS A 3 40.70 4.46 21.48
N CYS A 4 39.85 3.56 20.94
CA CYS A 4 39.16 2.36 21.49
C CYS A 4 38.28 2.36 22.77
N SER A 5 36.98 2.04 22.53
CA SER A 5 36.12 0.93 23.05
C SER A 5 36.20 0.46 24.52
N PRO A 6 35.05 0.13 25.17
CA PRO A 6 34.35 -1.16 24.91
C PRO A 6 32.79 -1.18 25.06
N PRO A 7 32.09 -2.26 24.65
CA PRO A 7 30.74 -2.68 25.10
C PRO A 7 30.85 -3.50 26.42
N PRO A 8 29.84 -4.17 27.02
CA PRO A 8 28.36 -4.23 26.90
C PRO A 8 27.68 -3.65 28.19
N GLN A 9 26.38 -3.77 28.53
CA GLN A 9 25.76 -4.90 29.24
C GLN A 9 24.22 -4.76 29.31
N GLU A 10 23.57 -5.91 29.19
CA GLU A 10 22.17 -6.24 29.46
C GLU A 10 21.97 -6.31 30.98
N GLU A 11 20.93 -5.67 31.54
CA GLU A 11 20.43 -6.04 32.88
C GLU A 11 18.90 -5.99 32.89
N THR A 12 18.38 -7.11 33.37
CA THR A 12 17.02 -7.61 33.35
C THR A 12 16.12 -6.83 34.32
N ASN A 13 15.01 -6.28 33.82
CA ASN A 13 13.96 -5.76 34.69
C ASN A 13 12.85 -6.80 34.84
N ASP A 14 13.08 -7.78 35.69
CA ASP A 14 12.05 -8.65 36.26
C ASP A 14 11.35 -7.93 37.41
N VAL A 15 10.08 -7.57 37.24
CA VAL A 15 8.94 -7.98 38.11
C VAL A 15 7.72 -7.07 37.89
N ALA A 16 6.60 -7.75 37.62
CA ALA A 16 5.27 -7.26 37.21
C ALA A 16 4.46 -6.59 38.36
N PRO A 17 3.12 -6.43 38.28
CA PRO A 17 2.26 -5.85 37.24
C PRO A 17 1.38 -4.73 37.83
N VAL A 18 1.21 -3.61 37.15
CA VAL A 18 0.02 -2.77 37.38
C VAL A 18 -0.88 -2.89 36.16
N VAL A 19 -1.86 -3.79 36.29
CA VAL A 19 -3.02 -3.81 35.42
C VAL A 19 -3.72 -2.45 35.57
N SER A 20 -3.50 -1.58 34.59
CA SER A 20 -4.30 -0.37 34.48
C SER A 20 -5.50 -0.75 33.62
N ASP A 21 -6.65 -0.89 34.28
CA ASP A 21 -7.99 -1.07 33.72
C ASP A 21 -8.38 0.08 32.77
N PHE A 22 -7.68 0.21 31.65
CA PHE A 22 -8.18 0.94 30.51
C PHE A 22 -9.25 0.09 29.82
N VAL A 23 -10.48 0.18 30.35
CA VAL A 23 -11.68 -0.10 29.58
C VAL A 23 -11.65 0.83 28.37
N VAL A 24 -11.20 0.31 27.22
CA VAL A 24 -11.30 0.98 25.93
C VAL A 24 -12.78 0.98 25.54
N PRO A 25 -13.46 2.14 25.45
CA PRO A 25 -14.82 2.16 24.96
C PRO A 25 -14.82 1.77 23.47
N LYS A 26 -15.58 0.72 23.15
CA LYS A 26 -15.97 0.37 21.77
C LYS A 26 -16.64 1.58 21.11
N GLY A 27 -16.17 2.01 19.94
CA GLY A 27 -17.06 2.75 19.04
C GLY A 27 -16.55 3.72 17.99
N LEU A 28 -15.26 3.79 17.62
CA LEU A 28 -14.89 4.50 16.37
C LEU A 28 -14.32 3.51 15.34
N PRO A 29 -14.89 3.42 14.12
CA PRO A 29 -14.25 2.67 13.04
C PRO A 29 -12.93 3.37 12.74
N GLN A 30 -11.82 2.77 13.20
CA GLN A 30 -10.49 3.18 12.82
C GLN A 30 -10.44 3.09 11.29
N ARG A 31 -10.42 4.25 10.63
CA ARG A 31 -10.31 4.29 9.17
C ARG A 31 -9.01 3.55 8.86
N PRO A 32 -9.04 2.53 7.98
CA PRO A 32 -7.81 1.83 7.65
C PRO A 32 -6.81 2.87 7.14
N ASP A 33 -5.54 2.78 7.56
CA ASP A 33 -4.44 3.69 7.16
C ASP A 33 -4.31 3.89 5.64
N THR A 34 -4.97 3.04 4.86
CA THR A 34 -5.11 3.12 3.40
C THR A 34 -6.22 4.07 2.90
N TYR A 35 -7.02 4.67 3.78
CA TYR A 35 -8.11 5.58 3.41
C TYR A 35 -7.56 6.93 2.93
N LYS A 36 -7.94 7.33 1.71
CA LYS A 36 -7.50 8.58 1.04
C LYS A 36 -5.99 8.71 0.74
N GLN A 37 -5.22 7.62 0.78
CA GLN A 37 -3.83 7.66 0.32
C GLN A 37 -3.76 7.96 -1.18
N ALA A 38 -3.13 9.09 -1.52
CA ALA A 38 -2.79 9.45 -2.89
C ALA A 38 -1.85 8.39 -3.49
N TRP A 39 -1.92 8.21 -4.82
CA TRP A 39 -1.01 7.33 -5.55
C TRP A 39 0.31 8.04 -5.78
N THR A 40 1.42 7.42 -5.40
CA THR A 40 2.76 7.93 -5.70
C THR A 40 3.11 7.66 -7.17
N HIS A 41 4.11 8.37 -7.69
CA HIS A 41 4.59 8.16 -9.06
C HIS A 41 5.15 6.75 -9.24
N GLU A 42 5.91 6.25 -8.27
CA GLU A 42 6.46 4.88 -8.27
C GLU A 42 5.34 3.83 -8.34
N GLU A 43 4.31 3.96 -7.50
CA GLU A 43 3.15 3.06 -7.52
C GLU A 43 2.43 3.08 -8.87
N GLN A 44 2.29 4.25 -9.48
CA GLN A 44 1.69 4.40 -10.80
C GLN A 44 2.53 3.72 -11.89
N HIS A 45 3.86 3.89 -11.87
CA HIS A 45 4.75 3.22 -12.83
C HIS A 45 4.72 1.69 -12.70
N ILE A 46 4.68 1.17 -11.46
CA ILE A 46 4.54 -0.28 -11.24
C ILE A 46 3.18 -0.76 -11.77
N LEU A 47 2.10 -0.01 -11.52
CA LEU A 47 0.78 -0.33 -12.04
C LEU A 47 0.78 -0.39 -13.57
N GLU A 48 1.37 0.59 -14.26
CA GLU A 48 1.47 0.64 -15.72
C GLU A 48 2.28 -0.53 -16.27
N ARG A 49 3.41 -0.86 -15.65
CA ARG A 49 4.21 -2.03 -16.02
C ARG A 49 3.42 -3.33 -15.90
N LEU A 50 2.70 -3.52 -14.79
CA LEU A 50 1.89 -4.73 -14.56
C LEU A 50 0.63 -4.76 -15.46
N LEU A 51 0.09 -3.61 -15.83
CA LEU A 51 -0.99 -3.49 -16.80
C LEU A 51 -0.57 -3.90 -18.21
N ALA A 52 0.69 -3.68 -18.58
CA ALA A 52 1.25 -4.13 -19.85
C ALA A 52 1.55 -5.64 -19.85
N GLU A 53 2.06 -6.17 -18.74
CA GLU A 53 2.39 -7.59 -18.57
C GLU A 53 1.15 -8.50 -18.61
N ILE A 54 0.07 -8.07 -17.95
CA ILE A 54 -1.17 -8.82 -17.87
C ILE A 54 -2.11 -8.23 -18.94
N PRO A 55 -2.80 -9.00 -19.79
CA PRO A 55 -3.76 -8.47 -20.78
C PRO A 55 -5.18 -8.29 -20.21
N GLU A 56 -5.96 -7.38 -20.81
CA GLU A 56 -7.38 -7.18 -20.48
C GLU A 56 -8.16 -8.46 -20.86
N GLY A 57 -8.73 -9.16 -19.87
CA GLY A 57 -9.33 -10.48 -20.04
C GLY A 57 -8.69 -11.58 -19.17
N ALA A 58 -7.55 -11.31 -18.56
CA ALA A 58 -6.95 -12.24 -17.59
C ALA A 58 -7.86 -12.45 -16.36
N LYS A 59 -8.08 -13.71 -15.98
CA LYS A 59 -8.75 -14.07 -14.73
C LYS A 59 -7.96 -13.51 -13.54
N ASN A 60 -8.67 -12.87 -12.61
CA ASN A 60 -8.08 -12.24 -11.42
C ASN A 60 -6.99 -11.20 -11.73
N ARG A 61 -7.10 -10.47 -12.86
CA ARG A 61 -6.18 -9.41 -13.28
C ARG A 61 -5.76 -8.49 -12.12
N TRP A 62 -6.75 -7.92 -11.42
CA TRP A 62 -6.50 -6.97 -10.34
C TRP A 62 -5.80 -7.60 -9.12
N ALA A 63 -6.07 -8.88 -8.85
CA ALA A 63 -5.39 -9.60 -7.78
C ALA A 63 -3.92 -9.83 -8.11
N LYS A 64 -3.61 -10.24 -9.35
CA LYS A 64 -2.22 -10.40 -9.82
C LYS A 64 -1.44 -9.09 -9.77
N ILE A 65 -2.06 -7.98 -10.16
CA ILE A 65 -1.43 -6.65 -10.09
C ILE A 65 -1.17 -6.26 -8.62
N SER A 66 -2.16 -6.43 -7.75
CA SER A 66 -2.03 -6.15 -6.31
C SER A 66 -0.90 -6.96 -5.67
N GLN A 67 -0.73 -8.23 -6.05
CA GLN A 67 0.37 -9.09 -5.61
C GLN A 67 1.73 -8.57 -6.12
N GLY A 68 1.81 -8.16 -7.39
CA GLY A 68 3.02 -7.55 -7.96
C GLY A 68 3.42 -6.22 -7.31
N MET A 69 2.46 -5.49 -6.73
CA MET A 69 2.68 -4.26 -5.95
C MET A 69 2.99 -4.52 -4.47
N MET A 70 3.41 -5.73 -4.11
CA MET A 70 3.71 -6.15 -2.73
C MET A 70 2.53 -5.96 -1.75
N GLY A 71 1.29 -6.00 -2.24
CA GLY A 71 0.10 -5.86 -1.40
C GLY A 71 -0.14 -4.45 -0.82
N ARG A 72 0.65 -3.44 -1.22
CA ARG A 72 0.45 -2.03 -0.81
C ARG A 72 -0.93 -1.49 -1.17
N ARG A 73 -1.49 -1.95 -2.29
CA ARG A 73 -2.82 -1.59 -2.79
C ARG A 73 -3.65 -2.84 -3.00
N THR A 74 -4.91 -2.79 -2.59
CA THR A 74 -5.87 -3.89 -2.76
C THR A 74 -6.34 -3.98 -4.22
N PRO A 75 -6.81 -5.16 -4.68
CA PRO A 75 -7.32 -5.34 -6.03
C PRO A 75 -8.45 -4.35 -6.38
N ARG A 76 -9.28 -4.00 -5.40
CA ARG A 76 -10.36 -3.02 -5.55
C ARG A 76 -9.82 -1.60 -5.75
N GLN A 77 -8.78 -1.21 -5.02
CA GLN A 77 -8.13 0.10 -5.19
C GLN A 77 -7.46 0.20 -6.56
N VAL A 78 -6.79 -0.87 -7.00
CA VAL A 78 -6.19 -0.97 -8.33
C VAL A 78 -7.26 -0.78 -9.42
N ALA A 79 -8.36 -1.55 -9.37
CA ALA A 79 -9.43 -1.44 -10.35
C ALA A 79 -10.01 -0.01 -10.44
N SER A 80 -10.26 0.62 -9.28
CA SER A 80 -10.75 2.01 -9.24
C SER A 80 -9.75 3.01 -9.81
N ARG A 81 -8.44 2.82 -9.56
CA ARG A 81 -7.39 3.68 -10.12
C ARG A 81 -7.33 3.58 -11.64
N VAL A 82 -7.35 2.38 -12.18
CA VAL A 82 -7.30 2.10 -13.62
C VAL A 82 -8.52 2.68 -14.34
N GLN A 83 -9.71 2.49 -13.77
CA GLN A 83 -10.94 3.10 -14.30
C GLN A 83 -10.82 4.63 -14.40
N LYS A 84 -10.31 5.29 -13.35
CA LYS A 84 -10.10 6.75 -13.36
C LYS A 84 -9.02 7.17 -14.34
N TYR A 85 -7.96 6.39 -14.50
CA TYR A 85 -6.87 6.68 -15.44
C TYR A 85 -7.39 6.71 -16.89
N PHE A 86 -8.13 5.69 -17.33
CA PHE A 86 -8.72 5.67 -18.67
C PHE A 86 -9.82 6.71 -18.86
N ALA A 87 -10.67 6.94 -17.85
CA ALA A 87 -11.66 8.02 -17.92
C ALA A 87 -10.99 9.40 -18.07
N LYS A 88 -9.82 9.59 -17.45
CA LYS A 88 -9.00 10.79 -17.61
C LYS A 88 -8.50 10.90 -19.06
N LEU A 89 -7.90 9.85 -19.61
CA LEU A 89 -7.41 9.84 -21.00
C LEU A 89 -8.50 10.22 -22.01
N LYS A 90 -9.70 9.64 -21.88
CA LYS A 90 -10.86 9.96 -22.73
C LYS A 90 -11.28 11.43 -22.62
N LYS A 91 -11.20 12.02 -21.43
CA LYS A 91 -11.57 13.43 -21.18
C LYS A 91 -10.55 14.42 -21.77
N PHE A 92 -9.27 14.06 -21.80
CA PHE A 92 -8.22 14.92 -22.37
C PHE A 92 -8.13 14.83 -23.90
N GLY A 93 -9.07 14.14 -24.57
CA GLY A 93 -9.16 14.11 -26.03
C GLY A 93 -8.01 13.36 -26.70
N VAL A 94 -7.28 12.52 -25.97
CA VAL A 94 -6.32 11.59 -26.56
C VAL A 94 -7.13 10.45 -27.17
N PRO A 95 -7.14 10.30 -28.52
CA PRO A 95 -7.81 9.18 -29.15
C PRO A 95 -7.22 7.87 -28.63
N ASP A 96 -8.10 6.89 -28.43
CA ASP A 96 -7.75 5.54 -27.99
C ASP A 96 -6.62 5.02 -28.91
N PRO A 97 -5.49 4.50 -28.38
CA PRO A 97 -4.44 3.90 -29.21
C PRO A 97 -4.93 2.54 -29.76
N GLY A 98 -5.96 2.59 -30.60
CA GLY A 98 -6.71 1.43 -31.05
C GLY A 98 -7.96 1.71 -31.88
N SER A 99 -8.20 2.95 -32.33
CA SER A 99 -9.26 3.27 -33.31
C SER A 99 -8.75 4.14 -34.44
#